data_AF-A0A968ZMK3-F1
#
_entry.id   AF-A0A968ZMK3-F1
#
_cell.length_a   1.000
_cell.length_b   1.000
_cell.length_c   1.000
_cell.angle_alpha   90.00
_cell.angle_beta   90.00
_cell.angle_gamma   90.00
#
_symmetry.space_group_name_H-M   'P 1'
#
loop_
_entity.id
_entity.type
_entity.pdbx_description
1 polymer ?
#
loop_
_entity_poly.entity_id
_entity_poly.type
_entity_poly.pdbx_seq_one_letter_code
_entity_poly.pdbx_strand_id
1 'polypeptide(L)'
;MGRVAFDNALLLLKAGAKSVDLAIRRSKLPNLNRIRWSEWNGYHRHYIDLPDAIKWAYSLSEARLGQLPPAHTYYQTVSYPNFTLYTNAPVMHLSYQQTGAEQTDACQGEIVGVYGDRTFRHDALICGTGFVTNLDRQPELGSLAPHIVRWQDRFTPPPGDQHREMAQYPYLGKSLEFIPNAPEHQYLGRCYYLSCGASLLSGFRANLTDLAFAVPRVICDIGRQLFIEHQAEIVADFEAYDHEEYPSS
;
A
#
# COMPACT_ATOMS: atom_id res chain seq x y z
N MET A 1 3.51 -7.71 -7.78
CA MET A 1 4.29 -8.20 -6.63
C MET A 1 5.52 -8.92 -7.18
N GLY A 2 6.58 -8.16 -7.45
CA GLY A 2 7.85 -8.67 -7.99
C GLY A 2 9.03 -8.42 -7.04
N ARG A 3 9.06 -7.25 -6.38
CA ARG A 3 10.17 -6.84 -5.50
C ARG A 3 10.49 -7.83 -4.38
N VAL A 4 9.56 -8.09 -3.46
CA VAL A 4 9.80 -8.97 -2.30
C VAL A 4 10.19 -10.40 -2.72
N ALA A 5 9.57 -10.92 -3.78
CA ALA A 5 9.88 -12.26 -4.29
C ALA A 5 11.33 -12.33 -4.83
N PHE A 6 11.76 -11.32 -5.59
CA PHE A 6 13.13 -11.24 -6.09
C PHE A 6 14.16 -11.00 -4.98
N ASP A 7 13.85 -10.14 -4.00
CA ASP A 7 14.75 -9.89 -2.87
C ASP A 7 14.98 -11.18 -2.07
N ASN A 8 13.92 -11.96 -1.80
CA ASN A 8 14.03 -13.26 -1.13
C ASN A 8 14.77 -14.30 -1.99
N ALA A 9 14.49 -14.37 -3.29
CA ALA A 9 15.20 -15.28 -4.19
C ALA A 9 16.71 -15.01 -4.18
N LEU A 10 17.11 -13.74 -4.27
CA LEU A 10 18.52 -13.34 -4.21
C LEU A 10 19.17 -13.71 -2.86
N LEU A 11 18.46 -13.52 -1.75
CA LEU A 11 18.95 -13.90 -0.43
C LEU A 11 19.15 -15.41 -0.29
N LEU A 12 18.20 -16.22 -0.75
CA LEU A 12 18.31 -17.68 -0.76
C LEU A 12 19.50 -18.16 -1.60
N LEU A 13 19.69 -17.59 -2.79
CA LEU A 13 20.83 -17.89 -3.66
C LEU A 13 22.16 -17.54 -2.98
N LYS A 14 22.25 -16.37 -2.35
CA LYS A 14 23.43 -15.95 -1.57
C LYS A 14 23.69 -16.83 -0.34
N ALA A 15 22.63 -17.40 0.25
CA ALA A 15 22.73 -18.33 1.38
C ALA A 15 23.12 -19.76 0.95
N GLY A 16 23.28 -20.03 -0.35
CA GLY A 16 23.72 -21.33 -0.85
C GLY A 16 22.58 -22.31 -1.15
N ALA A 17 21.35 -21.83 -1.36
CA ALA A 17 20.26 -22.68 -1.83
C ALA A 17 20.66 -23.41 -3.12
N LYS A 18 20.39 -24.73 -3.19
CA LYS A 18 20.76 -25.57 -4.34
C LYS A 18 20.10 -25.09 -5.63
N SER A 19 18.84 -24.70 -5.56
CA SER A 19 18.08 -24.08 -6.64
C SER A 19 17.00 -23.17 -6.07
N VAL A 20 16.61 -22.14 -6.83
CA VAL A 20 15.52 -21.25 -6.47
C VAL A 20 14.58 -21.07 -7.66
N ASP A 21 13.33 -21.46 -7.46
CA ASP A 21 12.26 -21.35 -8.45
C ASP A 21 11.33 -20.20 -8.05
N LEU A 22 11.19 -19.21 -8.94
CA LEU A 22 10.26 -18.09 -8.76
C LEU A 22 9.09 -18.23 -9.72
N ALA A 23 7.91 -18.57 -9.21
CA ALA A 23 6.70 -18.73 -10.00
C ALA A 23 5.83 -17.46 -10.00
N ILE A 24 5.39 -17.02 -11.18
CA ILE A 24 4.44 -15.92 -11.35
C ILE A 24 3.25 -16.33 -12.22
N ARG A 25 2.06 -15.85 -11.86
CA ARG A 25 0.82 -16.06 -12.62
C ARG A 25 0.81 -15.36 -13.99
N ARG A 26 1.60 -14.30 -14.18
CA ARG A 26 1.61 -13.50 -15.41
C ARG A 26 2.44 -14.20 -16.49
N SER A 27 2.10 -13.97 -17.75
CA SER A 27 2.82 -14.52 -18.90
C SER A 27 4.24 -13.97 -19.07
N LYS A 28 4.46 -12.74 -18.61
CA LYS A 28 5.76 -12.08 -18.56
C LYS A 28 5.88 -11.23 -17.31
N LEU A 29 7.11 -11.00 -16.88
CA LEU A 29 7.38 -9.94 -15.93
C LEU A 29 6.97 -8.59 -16.54
N PRO A 30 6.36 -7.69 -15.75
CA PRO A 30 6.26 -6.30 -16.16
C PRO A 30 7.65 -5.79 -16.54
N ASN A 31 7.73 -4.86 -17.49
CA ASN A 31 8.98 -4.14 -17.82
C ASN A 31 8.74 -2.62 -18.02
N LEU A 32 7.63 -2.11 -17.49
CA LEU A 32 7.27 -0.70 -17.61
C LEU A 32 7.01 -0.12 -16.22
N ASN A 33 7.79 0.89 -15.84
CA ASN A 33 7.66 1.56 -14.55
C ASN A 33 6.93 2.90 -14.69
N ARG A 34 5.59 2.89 -14.67
CA ARG A 34 4.81 4.15 -14.69
C ARG A 34 4.89 4.94 -13.38
N ILE A 35 5.27 4.28 -12.28
CA ILE A 35 5.45 4.96 -10.99
C ILE A 35 6.54 6.01 -11.10
N ARG A 36 7.63 5.75 -11.84
CA ARG A 36 8.70 6.73 -12.11
C ARG A 36 8.19 8.01 -12.74
N TRP A 37 7.19 7.93 -13.62
CA TRP A 37 6.60 9.12 -14.23
C TRP A 37 5.84 9.98 -13.21
N SER A 38 5.47 9.43 -12.05
CA SER A 38 4.80 10.18 -10.97
C SER A 38 5.76 10.95 -10.07
N GLU A 39 7.07 10.78 -10.23
CA GLU A 39 8.10 11.33 -9.33
C GLU A 39 8.41 12.82 -9.64
N TRP A 40 7.38 13.67 -9.69
CA TRP A 40 7.52 15.11 -9.89
C TRP A 40 6.57 15.89 -8.97
N ASN A 41 6.98 17.11 -8.62
CA ASN A 41 6.32 17.92 -7.59
C ASN A 41 4.84 18.15 -7.84
N GLY A 42 4.43 18.40 -9.09
CA GLY A 42 3.02 18.67 -9.37
C GLY A 42 2.13 17.44 -9.21
N TYR A 43 2.65 16.22 -9.44
CA TYR A 43 1.92 15.00 -9.09
C TYR A 43 1.70 14.93 -7.59
N HIS A 44 2.77 14.99 -6.78
CA HIS A 44 2.65 14.86 -5.32
C HIS A 44 1.83 15.99 -4.68
N ARG A 45 1.83 17.19 -5.27
CA ARG A 45 1.08 18.35 -4.77
C ARG A 45 -0.38 18.40 -5.23
N HIS A 46 -0.70 17.91 -6.43
CA HIS A 46 -2.00 18.16 -7.05
C HIS A 46 -2.75 16.91 -7.51
N TYR A 47 -2.19 15.71 -7.35
CA TYR A 47 -2.94 14.46 -7.61
C TYR A 47 -4.24 14.43 -6.80
N ILE A 48 -4.19 14.88 -5.54
CA ILE A 48 -5.36 14.93 -4.66
C ILE A 48 -6.49 15.85 -5.16
N ASP A 49 -6.16 16.81 -6.03
CA ASP A 49 -7.11 17.76 -6.60
C ASP A 49 -7.80 17.21 -7.86
N LEU A 50 -7.35 16.06 -8.39
CA LEU A 50 -7.96 15.42 -9.54
C LEU A 50 -9.40 14.96 -9.23
N PRO A 51 -10.31 14.93 -10.22
CA PRO A 51 -11.60 14.28 -10.07
C PRO A 51 -11.46 12.78 -9.78
N ASP A 52 -12.41 12.21 -9.04
CA ASP A 52 -12.40 10.80 -8.65
C ASP A 52 -12.32 9.84 -9.83
N ALA A 53 -12.99 10.16 -10.94
CA ALA A 53 -12.91 9.37 -12.17
C ALA A 53 -11.46 9.25 -12.70
N ILE A 54 -10.69 10.33 -12.61
CA ILE A 54 -9.29 10.36 -13.07
C ILE A 54 -8.40 9.62 -12.07
N LYS A 55 -8.60 9.83 -10.76
CA LYS A 55 -7.88 9.10 -9.70
C LYS A 55 -8.07 7.59 -9.83
N TRP A 56 -9.32 7.17 -10.02
CA TRP A 56 -9.66 5.76 -10.23
C TRP A 56 -8.99 5.19 -11.48
N ALA A 57 -9.15 5.85 -12.63
CA ALA A 57 -8.56 5.40 -13.89
C ALA A 57 -7.03 5.29 -13.79
N TYR A 58 -6.39 6.26 -13.14
CA TYR A 58 -4.94 6.28 -12.91
C TYR A 58 -4.49 5.08 -12.08
N SER A 59 -5.05 4.91 -10.88
CA SER A 59 -4.69 3.82 -9.97
C SER A 59 -5.02 2.44 -10.55
N LEU A 60 -6.13 2.32 -11.29
CA LEU A 60 -6.47 1.08 -11.99
C LEU A 60 -5.46 0.74 -13.09
N SER A 61 -5.01 1.74 -13.85
CA SER A 61 -3.96 1.58 -14.86
C SER A 61 -2.67 1.03 -14.24
N GLU A 62 -2.26 1.58 -13.10
CA GLU A 62 -1.08 1.09 -12.38
C GLU A 62 -1.27 -0.32 -11.80
N ALA A 63 -2.42 -0.60 -11.19
CA ALA A 63 -2.73 -1.91 -10.65
C ALA A 63 -2.66 -3.00 -11.74
N ARG A 64 -3.17 -2.70 -12.95
CA ARG A 64 -3.12 -3.59 -14.12
C ARG A 64 -1.68 -3.88 -14.57
N LEU A 65 -0.79 -2.87 -14.56
CA LEU A 65 0.64 -3.05 -14.89
C LEU A 65 1.36 -3.91 -13.86
N GLY A 66 1.09 -3.67 -12.58
CA GLY A 66 1.78 -4.30 -11.47
C GLY A 66 3.19 -3.75 -11.23
N GLN A 67 3.81 -4.19 -10.14
CA GLN A 67 5.12 -3.71 -9.72
C GLN A 67 6.27 -4.57 -10.24
N LEU A 68 7.35 -3.88 -10.62
CA LEU A 68 8.63 -4.43 -11.04
C LEU A 68 9.52 -4.80 -9.85
N PRO A 69 10.38 -5.83 -9.97
CA PRO A 69 11.53 -5.91 -9.10
C PRO A 69 12.50 -4.74 -9.37
N PRO A 70 13.25 -4.27 -8.36
CA PRO A 70 14.35 -3.34 -8.58
C PRO A 70 15.35 -3.91 -9.59
N ALA A 71 15.84 -3.08 -10.51
CA ALA A 71 16.71 -3.53 -11.60
C ALA A 71 17.97 -4.26 -11.09
N HIS A 72 18.60 -3.74 -10.03
CA HIS A 72 19.79 -4.37 -9.44
C HIS A 72 19.48 -5.77 -8.88
N THR A 73 18.39 -5.92 -8.11
CA THR A 73 17.96 -7.23 -7.59
C THR A 73 17.66 -8.18 -8.75
N TYR A 74 16.95 -7.71 -9.77
CA TYR A 74 16.63 -8.50 -10.95
C TYR A 74 17.90 -9.04 -11.62
N TYR A 75 18.82 -8.16 -12.03
CA TYR A 75 20.03 -8.56 -12.77
C TYR A 75 20.95 -9.46 -11.94
N GLN A 76 21.09 -9.20 -10.64
CA GLN A 76 21.86 -10.09 -9.76
C GLN A 76 21.20 -11.46 -9.60
N THR A 77 19.87 -11.52 -9.50
CA THR A 77 19.16 -12.80 -9.32
C THR A 77 19.28 -13.66 -10.58
N VAL A 78 19.04 -13.07 -11.76
CA VAL A 78 19.06 -13.81 -13.03
C VAL A 78 20.47 -14.22 -13.49
N SER A 79 21.53 -13.68 -12.88
CA SER A 79 22.90 -14.13 -13.17
C SER A 79 23.27 -15.45 -12.49
N TYR A 80 22.48 -15.94 -11.53
CA TYR A 80 22.73 -17.24 -10.91
C TYR A 80 22.25 -18.38 -11.82
N PRO A 81 23.09 -19.39 -12.10
CA PRO A 81 22.73 -20.50 -12.99
C PRO A 81 21.66 -21.44 -12.39
N ASN A 82 21.47 -21.39 -11.07
CA ASN A 82 20.51 -22.19 -10.33
C ASN A 82 19.23 -21.42 -9.95
N PHE A 83 18.96 -20.30 -10.64
CA PHE A 83 17.70 -19.56 -10.54
C PHE A 83 16.82 -19.81 -11.78
N THR A 84 15.54 -20.12 -11.56
CA THR A 84 14.56 -20.25 -12.66
C THR A 84 13.33 -19.39 -12.41
N LEU A 85 12.96 -18.58 -13.40
CA LEU A 85 11.70 -17.84 -13.41
C LEU A 85 10.64 -18.60 -14.22
N TYR A 86 9.57 -19.02 -13.56
CA TYR A 86 8.42 -19.65 -14.20
C TYR A 86 7.28 -18.64 -14.39
N THR A 87 6.98 -18.31 -15.65
CA THR A 87 5.79 -17.52 -16.02
C THR A 87 4.61 -18.43 -16.38
N ASN A 88 3.40 -17.84 -16.43
CA ASN A 88 2.14 -18.59 -16.57
C ASN A 88 2.00 -19.71 -15.52
N ALA A 89 2.56 -19.50 -14.33
CA ALA A 89 2.64 -20.50 -13.26
C ALA A 89 1.85 -20.01 -12.03
N PRO A 90 0.51 -19.85 -12.12
CA PRO A 90 -0.30 -19.52 -10.95
C PRO A 90 -0.27 -20.68 -9.96
N VAL A 91 -0.16 -20.39 -8.66
CA VAL A 91 -0.32 -21.42 -7.62
C VAL A 91 -1.76 -21.92 -7.64
N MET A 92 -1.95 -23.21 -7.94
CA MET A 92 -3.26 -23.88 -7.99
C MET A 92 -3.51 -24.72 -6.73
N HIS A 93 -2.47 -25.39 -6.24
CA HIS A 93 -2.54 -26.24 -5.06
C HIS A 93 -1.19 -26.29 -4.35
N LEU A 94 -1.21 -26.36 -3.02
CA LEU A 94 -0.04 -26.59 -2.18
C LEU A 94 -0.39 -27.67 -1.15
N SER A 95 0.48 -28.66 -1.02
CA SER A 95 0.38 -29.68 0.02
C SER A 95 1.74 -29.95 0.63
N TYR A 96 1.75 -30.30 1.90
CA TYR A 96 2.93 -30.80 2.60
C TYR A 96 2.83 -32.32 2.72
N GLN A 97 3.85 -33.04 2.27
CA GLN A 97 3.95 -34.49 2.34
C GLN A 97 5.07 -34.86 3.28
N GLN A 98 4.79 -35.61 4.35
CA GLN A 98 5.86 -36.12 5.22
C GLN A 98 6.64 -37.22 4.52
N THR A 99 7.95 -37.18 4.64
CA THR A 99 8.87 -38.24 4.17
C THR A 99 9.49 -38.91 5.37
N GLY A 100 8.92 -40.05 5.79
CA GLY A 100 9.40 -40.85 6.92
C GLY A 100 8.37 -41.93 7.31
N ALA A 101 8.84 -43.09 7.78
CA ALA A 101 7.98 -44.20 8.19
C ALA A 101 7.35 -44.01 9.59
N GLU A 102 7.85 -43.05 10.39
CA GLU A 102 7.40 -42.80 11.75
C GLU A 102 7.05 -41.31 11.94
N GLN A 103 5.87 -41.04 12.51
CA GLN A 103 5.27 -39.71 12.72
C GLN A 103 6.06 -38.79 13.69
N THR A 104 7.24 -39.19 14.14
CA THR A 104 8.00 -38.53 15.21
C THR A 104 9.10 -37.59 14.71
N ASP A 105 9.57 -37.72 13.47
CA ASP A 105 10.51 -36.78 12.85
C ASP A 105 9.75 -35.71 12.06
N ALA A 106 9.18 -34.74 12.77
CA ALA A 106 8.43 -33.61 12.21
C ALA A 106 9.24 -32.70 11.25
N CYS A 107 10.52 -33.00 11.02
CA CYS A 107 11.46 -32.20 10.24
C CYS A 107 11.74 -32.74 8.83
N GLN A 108 11.21 -33.91 8.44
CA GLN A 108 11.40 -34.45 7.09
C GLN A 108 10.08 -34.48 6.32
N GLY A 109 9.90 -33.50 5.45
CA GLY A 109 8.76 -33.46 4.53
C GLY A 109 8.99 -32.45 3.43
N GLU A 110 8.22 -32.61 2.37
CA GLU A 110 8.38 -31.87 1.12
C GLU A 110 7.10 -31.10 0.80
N ILE A 111 7.29 -29.90 0.26
CA ILE A 111 6.20 -29.08 -0.25
C ILE A 111 5.99 -29.44 -1.71
N VAL A 112 4.83 -30.02 -2.01
CA VAL A 112 4.40 -30.30 -3.37
C VAL A 112 3.45 -29.21 -3.82
N GLY A 113 3.87 -28.44 -4.83
CA GLY A 113 3.09 -27.35 -5.40
C GLY A 113 2.70 -27.61 -6.84
N VAL A 114 1.43 -27.34 -7.16
CA VAL A 114 0.91 -27.31 -8.53
C VAL A 114 0.85 -25.86 -8.99
N TYR A 115 1.62 -25.54 -10.04
CA TYR A 115 1.77 -24.20 -10.59
C TYR A 115 1.36 -24.20 -12.07
N GLY A 116 0.12 -23.81 -12.35
CA GLY A 116 -0.49 -24.01 -13.66
C GLY A 116 -0.60 -25.51 -13.98
N ASP A 117 0.08 -25.94 -15.04
CA ASP A 117 0.17 -27.33 -15.51
C ASP A 117 1.40 -28.07 -14.95
N ARG A 118 2.21 -27.42 -14.12
CA ARG A 118 3.47 -27.98 -13.59
C ARG A 118 3.31 -28.41 -12.15
N THR A 119 3.99 -29.49 -11.79
CA THR A 119 4.13 -29.91 -10.38
C THR A 119 5.60 -29.80 -10.00
N PHE A 120 5.88 -29.07 -8.93
CA PHE A 120 7.21 -28.93 -8.36
C PHE A 120 7.23 -29.36 -6.90
N ARG A 121 8.44 -29.59 -6.43
CA ARG A 121 8.79 -30.25 -5.18
C ARG A 121 9.88 -29.41 -4.53
N HIS A 122 9.63 -28.95 -3.30
CA HIS A 122 10.48 -27.96 -2.64
C HIS A 122 10.69 -28.28 -1.15
N ASP A 123 11.89 -27.98 -0.66
CA ASP A 123 12.21 -28.07 0.77
C ASP A 123 11.64 -26.88 1.56
N ALA A 124 11.43 -25.74 0.89
CA ALA A 124 10.92 -24.51 1.49
C ALA A 124 10.08 -23.70 0.49
N LEU A 125 9.13 -22.92 1.01
CA LEU A 125 8.28 -22.03 0.23
C LEU A 125 8.21 -20.63 0.88
N ILE A 126 8.46 -19.59 0.08
CA ILE A 126 8.27 -18.19 0.49
C ILE A 126 7.14 -17.57 -0.33
N CYS A 127 6.07 -17.15 0.34
CA CYS A 127 4.92 -16.52 -0.30
C CYS A 127 5.14 -15.01 -0.53
N GLY A 128 5.67 -14.64 -1.70
CA GLY A 128 5.81 -13.26 -2.15
C GLY A 128 4.53 -12.61 -2.69
N THR A 129 3.37 -12.90 -2.11
CA THR A 129 2.04 -12.57 -2.68
C THR A 129 1.57 -11.14 -2.39
N GLY A 130 2.33 -10.37 -1.61
CA GLY A 130 2.03 -8.97 -1.29
C GLY A 130 1.13 -8.80 -0.07
N PHE A 131 0.49 -7.64 0.02
CA PHE A 131 -0.37 -7.25 1.13
C PHE A 131 -1.76 -6.87 0.62
N VAL A 132 -2.75 -6.99 1.51
CA VAL A 132 -4.12 -6.52 1.26
C VAL A 132 -4.32 -5.25 2.07
N THR A 133 -4.79 -4.18 1.44
CA THR A 133 -5.18 -2.96 2.16
C THR A 133 -6.66 -3.05 2.54
N ASN A 134 -6.94 -3.32 3.81
CA ASN A 134 -8.30 -3.42 4.34
C ASN A 134 -8.35 -2.98 5.81
N LEU A 135 -9.17 -1.96 6.11
CA LEU A 135 -9.33 -1.38 7.44
C LEU A 135 -9.94 -2.36 8.45
N ASP A 136 -10.86 -3.23 8.02
CA ASP A 136 -11.53 -4.23 8.87
C ASP A 136 -10.56 -5.30 9.39
N ARG A 137 -9.36 -5.39 8.79
CA ARG A 137 -8.29 -6.30 9.22
C ARG A 137 -7.28 -5.65 10.16
N GLN A 138 -7.47 -4.38 10.53
CA GLN A 138 -6.60 -3.65 11.46
C GLN A 138 -7.29 -3.59 12.83
N PRO A 139 -6.89 -4.41 13.82
CA PRO A 139 -7.55 -4.46 15.12
C PRO A 139 -7.62 -3.10 15.83
N GLU A 140 -6.59 -2.27 15.67
CA GLU A 140 -6.51 -0.92 16.22
C GLU A 140 -7.54 0.05 15.62
N LEU A 141 -8.08 -0.27 14.44
CA LEU A 141 -9.15 0.50 13.80
C LEU A 141 -10.53 -0.15 13.99
N GLY A 142 -10.65 -1.25 14.74
CA GLY A 142 -11.89 -2.02 14.83
C GLY A 142 -13.11 -1.20 15.27
N SER A 143 -12.93 -0.24 16.18
CA SER A 143 -13.99 0.68 16.64
C SER A 143 -14.27 1.84 15.69
N LEU A 144 -13.39 2.09 14.70
CA LEU A 144 -13.48 3.22 13.77
C LEU A 144 -13.93 2.77 12.37
N ALA A 145 -13.44 1.62 11.91
CA ALA A 145 -13.60 1.09 10.56
C ALA A 145 -15.06 1.01 10.05
N PRO A 146 -16.07 0.68 10.88
CA PRO A 146 -17.47 0.69 10.45
C PRO A 146 -18.01 2.10 10.13
N HIS A 147 -17.36 3.14 10.65
CA HIS A 147 -17.81 4.53 10.57
C HIS A 147 -17.05 5.35 9.51
N ILE A 148 -16.04 4.76 8.87
CA ILE A 148 -15.20 5.39 7.84
C ILE A 148 -15.78 5.10 6.46
N VAL A 149 -16.03 6.17 5.69
CA VAL A 149 -16.45 6.09 4.28
C VAL A 149 -15.36 5.46 3.43
N ARG A 150 -15.75 4.60 2.48
CA ARG A 150 -14.86 3.92 1.53
C ARG A 150 -15.13 4.39 0.11
N TRP A 151 -14.21 4.08 -0.80
CA TRP A 151 -14.34 4.46 -2.21
C TRP A 151 -15.62 3.96 -2.87
N GLN A 152 -16.02 2.72 -2.57
CA GLN A 152 -17.29 2.16 -3.06
C GLN A 152 -18.54 2.94 -2.62
N ASP A 153 -18.47 3.71 -1.54
CA ASP A 153 -19.60 4.47 -1.02
C ASP A 153 -19.76 5.83 -1.72
N ARG A 154 -18.69 6.30 -2.40
CA ARG A 154 -18.63 7.63 -3.03
C ARG A 154 -18.49 7.59 -4.55
N PHE A 155 -17.92 6.52 -5.09
CA PHE A 155 -17.59 6.43 -6.51
C PHE A 155 -17.98 5.07 -7.08
N THR A 156 -18.79 5.09 -8.14
CA THR A 156 -19.10 3.92 -8.95
C THR A 156 -18.26 3.94 -10.22
N PRO A 157 -17.33 2.99 -10.40
CA PRO A 157 -16.50 2.94 -11.60
C PRO A 157 -17.32 2.52 -12.83
N PRO A 158 -16.90 2.94 -14.04
CA PRO A 158 -17.50 2.47 -15.28
C PRO A 158 -17.50 0.93 -15.41
N PRO A 159 -18.44 0.35 -16.17
CA PRO A 159 -18.43 -1.08 -16.48
C PRO A 159 -17.08 -1.55 -17.04
N GLY A 160 -16.50 -2.60 -16.46
CA GLY A 160 -15.19 -3.16 -16.85
C GLY A 160 -14.00 -2.60 -16.06
N ASP A 161 -14.19 -1.50 -15.34
CA ASP A 161 -13.16 -0.85 -14.53
C ASP A 161 -13.34 -1.07 -13.02
N GLN A 162 -14.20 -2.02 -12.62
CA GLN A 162 -14.32 -2.43 -11.22
C GLN A 162 -13.02 -3.04 -10.69
N HIS A 163 -12.67 -2.71 -9.45
CA HIS A 163 -11.53 -3.29 -8.75
C HIS A 163 -11.84 -3.47 -7.26
N ARG A 164 -12.07 -4.72 -6.85
CA ARG A 164 -12.59 -5.06 -5.51
C ARG A 164 -11.75 -4.51 -4.36
N GLU A 165 -10.43 -4.57 -4.46
CA GLU A 165 -9.54 -4.13 -3.37
C GLU A 165 -9.51 -2.59 -3.25
N MET A 166 -9.23 -1.86 -4.33
CA MET A 166 -9.32 -0.40 -4.40
C MET A 166 -10.67 0.15 -3.89
N ALA A 167 -11.77 -0.53 -4.18
CA ALA A 167 -13.11 -0.13 -3.72
C ALA A 167 -13.24 -0.11 -2.18
N GLN A 168 -12.42 -0.91 -1.47
CA GLN A 168 -12.41 -0.98 -0.01
C GLN A 168 -11.47 0.03 0.65
N TYR A 169 -10.71 0.81 -0.12
CA TYR A 169 -9.82 1.82 0.45
C TYR A 169 -10.64 2.93 1.13
N PRO A 170 -10.12 3.55 2.20
CA PRO A 170 -10.77 4.70 2.80
C PRO A 170 -10.91 5.83 1.77
N TYR A 171 -12.07 6.47 1.76
CA TYR A 171 -12.27 7.72 1.06
C TYR A 171 -11.96 8.86 2.03
N LEU A 172 -10.78 9.44 1.90
CA LEU A 172 -10.25 10.45 2.83
C LEU A 172 -10.60 11.87 2.38
N GLY A 173 -10.42 12.83 3.28
CA GLY A 173 -10.40 14.24 2.94
C GLY A 173 -9.06 14.70 2.37
N LYS A 174 -8.99 15.99 2.00
CA LYS A 174 -7.80 16.57 1.35
C LYS A 174 -6.58 16.67 2.28
N SER A 175 -6.80 16.57 3.58
CA SER A 175 -5.76 16.56 4.60
C SER A 175 -5.38 15.13 5.02
N LEU A 176 -5.94 14.12 4.34
CA LEU A 176 -5.78 12.68 4.61
C LEU A 176 -6.49 12.21 5.89
N GLU A 177 -7.44 13.00 6.37
CA GLU A 177 -8.36 12.69 7.46
C GLU A 177 -9.44 11.68 7.01
N PHE A 178 -9.91 10.84 7.94
CA PHE A 178 -11.05 9.98 7.66
C PHE A 178 -12.34 10.79 7.48
N ILE A 179 -13.15 10.40 6.51
CA ILE A 179 -14.49 10.95 6.33
C ILE A 179 -15.50 10.05 7.05
N PRO A 180 -16.28 10.60 8.00
CA PRO A 180 -17.32 9.84 8.70
C PRO A 180 -18.52 9.56 7.80
N ASN A 181 -19.21 8.45 8.06
CA ASN A 181 -20.45 8.09 7.37
C ASN A 181 -21.72 8.73 7.97
N ALA A 182 -21.62 9.33 9.16
CA ALA A 182 -22.73 9.99 9.85
C ALA A 182 -22.23 11.11 10.79
N PRO A 183 -23.07 12.12 11.12
CA PRO A 183 -22.66 13.29 11.92
C PRO A 183 -22.12 12.97 13.32
N GLU A 184 -22.65 11.94 13.98
CA GLU A 184 -22.21 11.49 15.30
C GLU A 184 -20.76 10.97 15.31
N HIS A 185 -20.22 10.61 14.15
CA HIS A 185 -18.84 10.14 13.99
C HIS A 185 -17.86 11.24 13.55
N GLN A 186 -18.24 12.53 13.64
CA GLN A 186 -17.42 13.67 13.21
C GLN A 186 -16.00 13.71 13.79
N TYR A 187 -15.78 13.06 14.96
CA TYR A 187 -14.46 12.94 15.58
C TYR A 187 -13.44 12.23 14.66
N LEU A 188 -13.87 11.42 13.69
CA LEU A 188 -13.01 10.80 12.68
C LEU A 188 -12.24 11.82 11.83
N GLY A 189 -12.74 13.05 11.69
CA GLY A 189 -12.02 14.14 11.01
C GLY A 189 -10.73 14.57 11.73
N ARG A 190 -10.47 14.04 12.93
CA ARG A 190 -9.22 14.22 13.69
C ARG A 190 -8.26 13.03 13.56
N CYS A 191 -8.66 12.00 12.82
CA CYS A 191 -7.87 10.80 12.60
C CYS A 191 -7.33 10.80 11.16
N TYR A 192 -6.01 10.80 11.01
CA TYR A 192 -5.33 10.90 9.71
C TYR A 192 -4.76 9.54 9.29
N TYR A 193 -4.88 9.21 8.01
CA TYR A 193 -4.46 7.92 7.46
C TYR A 193 -3.27 8.07 6.50
N LEU A 194 -2.08 7.75 7.02
CA LEU A 194 -0.81 7.78 6.27
C LEU A 194 -0.36 6.35 5.93
N SER A 195 -1.17 5.64 5.14
CA SER A 195 -0.90 4.25 4.73
C SER A 195 -1.29 4.00 3.27
N CYS A 196 -0.95 2.83 2.72
CA CYS A 196 -1.09 2.52 1.28
C CYS A 196 -2.49 2.78 0.70
N GLY A 197 -3.55 2.67 1.50
CA GLY A 197 -4.92 2.97 1.06
C GLY A 197 -5.18 4.44 0.72
N ALA A 198 -4.35 5.37 1.21
CA ALA A 198 -4.42 6.79 0.84
C ALA A 198 -4.01 7.04 -0.61
N SER A 199 -3.26 6.12 -1.23
CA SER A 199 -2.69 6.29 -2.57
C SER A 199 -3.73 6.58 -3.65
N LEU A 200 -4.93 5.98 -3.53
CA LEU A 200 -6.02 6.20 -4.49
C LEU A 200 -6.54 7.63 -4.45
N LEU A 201 -6.57 8.26 -3.28
CA LEU A 201 -7.00 9.65 -3.14
C LEU A 201 -5.88 10.64 -3.44
N SER A 202 -4.70 10.47 -2.83
CA SER A 202 -3.69 11.51 -2.76
C SER A 202 -2.43 11.23 -3.56
N GLY A 203 -2.29 10.04 -4.13
CA GLY A 203 -1.06 9.58 -4.76
C GLY A 203 0.04 9.23 -3.76
N PHE A 204 -0.19 9.40 -2.44
CA PHE A 204 0.72 9.02 -1.37
C PHE A 204 0.81 7.50 -1.23
N ARG A 205 1.99 6.93 -1.41
CA ARG A 205 2.18 5.46 -1.44
C ARG A 205 2.86 4.90 -0.19
N ALA A 206 2.77 5.61 0.94
CA ALA A 206 3.42 5.21 2.20
C ALA A 206 4.94 4.98 2.05
N ASN A 207 5.59 5.77 1.18
CA ASN A 207 7.04 5.79 1.05
C ASN A 207 7.61 7.09 1.66
N LEU A 208 8.91 7.08 1.96
CA LEU A 208 9.57 8.21 2.63
C LEU A 208 9.58 9.48 1.79
N THR A 209 9.67 9.36 0.46
CA THR A 209 9.70 10.51 -0.46
C THR A 209 8.37 11.29 -0.42
N ASP A 210 7.25 10.58 -0.37
CA ASP A 210 5.92 11.21 -0.39
C ASP A 210 5.58 11.90 0.94
N LEU A 211 6.26 11.58 2.05
CA LEU A 211 6.01 12.19 3.37
C LEU A 211 6.23 13.70 3.35
N ALA A 212 7.19 14.20 2.57
CA ALA A 212 7.44 15.62 2.40
C ALA A 212 6.22 16.39 1.85
N PHE A 213 5.26 15.70 1.24
CA PHE A 213 4.03 16.29 0.69
C PHE A 213 2.79 15.95 1.52
N ALA A 214 2.75 14.77 2.14
CA ALA A 214 1.60 14.34 2.96
C ALA A 214 1.61 14.99 4.35
N VAL A 215 2.76 15.04 5.03
CA VAL A 215 2.87 15.55 6.41
C VAL A 215 2.46 17.02 6.53
N PRO A 216 2.88 17.94 5.63
CA PRO A 216 2.44 19.33 5.72
C PRO A 216 0.91 19.49 5.65
N ARG A 217 0.21 18.65 4.88
CA ARG A 217 -1.27 18.70 4.80
C ARG A 217 -1.91 18.39 6.15
N VAL A 218 -1.44 17.31 6.77
CA VAL A 218 -1.91 16.87 8.08
C VAL A 218 -1.63 17.95 9.13
N ILE A 219 -0.40 18.47 9.19
CA ILE A 219 -0.02 19.51 10.17
C ILE A 219 -0.84 20.79 9.97
N CYS A 220 -0.99 21.26 8.72
CA CYS A 220 -1.79 22.45 8.44
C CYS A 220 -3.25 22.27 8.87
N ASP A 221 -3.83 21.09 8.66
CA ASP A 221 -5.20 20.83 9.06
C ASP A 221 -5.38 20.70 10.56
N ILE A 222 -4.45 20.03 11.26
CA ILE A 222 -4.43 20.00 12.73
C ILE A 222 -4.36 21.43 13.29
N GLY A 223 -3.42 22.24 12.80
CA GLY A 223 -3.28 23.63 13.21
C GLY A 223 -4.54 24.46 12.94
N ARG A 224 -5.15 24.28 11.76
CA ARG A 224 -6.42 24.92 11.40
C ARG A 224 -7.55 24.51 12.35
N GLN A 225 -7.70 23.22 12.63
CA GLN A 225 -8.76 22.73 13.54
C GLN A 225 -8.60 23.32 14.94
N LEU A 226 -7.39 23.26 15.50
CA LEU A 226 -7.10 23.83 16.82
C LEU A 226 -7.35 25.34 16.86
N PHE A 227 -6.90 26.08 15.85
CA PHE A 227 -7.10 27.54 15.77
C PHE A 227 -8.58 27.92 15.74
N ILE A 228 -9.39 27.22 14.93
CA ILE A 228 -10.83 27.49 14.85
C ILE A 228 -11.57 27.08 16.14
N GLU A 229 -11.17 25.97 16.76
CA GLU A 229 -11.76 25.51 18.02
C GLU A 229 -11.53 26.49 19.18
N HIS A 230 -10.37 27.14 19.19
CA HIS A 230 -9.98 28.09 20.24
C HIS A 230 -10.19 29.54 19.82
N GLN A 231 -11.01 29.81 18.78
CA GLN A 231 -11.19 31.16 18.24
C GLN A 231 -11.64 32.19 19.29
N ALA A 232 -12.44 31.79 20.28
CA ALA A 232 -12.92 32.69 21.33
C ALA A 232 -11.78 33.08 22.30
N GLU A 233 -10.93 32.14 22.66
CA GLU A 233 -9.74 32.38 23.49
C GLU A 233 -8.73 33.25 22.75
N ILE A 234 -8.50 32.97 21.46
CA ILE A 234 -7.61 33.77 20.61
C ILE A 234 -8.09 35.23 20.50
N VAL A 235 -9.40 35.46 20.37
CA VAL A 235 -9.97 36.82 20.37
C VAL A 235 -9.77 37.50 21.72
N ALA A 236 -10.01 36.78 22.82
CA ALA A 236 -9.78 37.34 24.17
C ALA A 236 -8.30 37.70 24.39
N ASP A 237 -7.36 36.84 23.98
CA ASP A 237 -5.92 37.08 24.05
C ASP A 237 -5.50 38.27 23.17
N PHE A 238 -6.10 38.42 21.98
CA PHE A 238 -5.86 39.55 21.10
C PHE A 238 -6.30 40.88 21.72
N GLU A 239 -7.51 40.94 22.28
CA GLU A 239 -8.02 42.15 22.94
C GLU A 239 -7.24 42.48 24.23
N ALA A 240 -6.66 41.48 24.90
CA ALA A 240 -5.82 41.66 26.08
C ALA A 240 -4.37 42.03 25.75
N TYR A 241 -3.95 41.96 24.48
CA TYR A 241 -2.56 42.22 24.08
C TYR A 241 -2.23 43.73 24.14
N ASP A 242 -1.45 44.13 25.15
CA ASP A 242 -1.17 45.52 25.50
C ASP A 242 0.31 45.94 25.32
N HIS A 243 1.05 45.24 24.45
CA HIS A 243 2.46 45.55 24.20
C HIS A 243 2.64 46.84 23.39
N GLU A 244 3.08 47.92 24.06
CA GLU A 244 3.46 49.17 23.40
C GLU A 244 4.80 49.02 22.65
N GLU A 245 4.80 49.24 21.33
CA GLU A 245 6.01 49.22 20.50
C GLU A 245 6.94 50.42 20.78
N TYR A 246 6.38 51.52 21.28
CA TYR A 246 7.09 52.77 21.58
C TYR A 246 6.64 53.33 22.93
N PRO A 247 7.53 54.00 23.69
CA PRO A 247 7.16 54.57 24.98
C PRO A 247 6.13 55.69 24.82
N SER A 248 5.08 55.63 25.64
CA SER A 248 4.16 56.73 25.89
C SER A 248 4.91 57.99 26.33
N SER A 249 4.67 59.12 25.66
CA SER A 249 5.38 60.41 25.81
C SER A 249 5.04 61.20 27.07
#